data_AF-A0A1I0TJ54-F1
#
_entry.id   AF-A0A1I0TJ54-F1
#
_cell.length_a   1.000
_cell.length_b   1.000
_cell.length_c   1.000
_cell.angle_alpha   90.00
_cell.angle_beta   90.00
_cell.angle_gamma   90.00
#
_symmetry.space_group_name_H-M   'P 1'
#
loop_
_entity.id
_entity.type
_entity.pdbx_description
1 polymer ?
#
loop_
_entity_poly.entity_id
_entity_poly.type
_entity_poly.pdbx_seq_one_letter_code
_entity_poly.pdbx_strand_id
1 'polypeptide(L)'
;MDIRFIDFKIMGDERGSLIALEQNKNIPFEIKRVYYIFDTKKEVRRGFHAHKKLKQVLIAVKGSCKIHLDDGFDTKEIVLDNPSKGLYLDSLVWHEMYDFSDDCVLMVLASDYYNEDDYLRSYDSFLEYLREKSAHNEQQYFQHEKAIVESNKIGKNTRIWAFAHILPGAVIGENCNINDHTFIENDVVIGDNVTIKSGVYIWDGVRLGNNVFVGPNVTFTNDLTPRSKRYPDSFEKTIVDDYASIGANATIVAGIKIGKYAMIGAGSVVTKDIPPYTLWYGNPATFRGYVCECGKKLDESYFCEACQKDLTQKVVSK
;
A
#
# COMPACT_ATOMS: atom_id res chain seq x y z
N MET A 1 -0.08 -13.78 -16.65
CA MET A 1 0.67 -13.38 -17.87
C MET A 1 -0.10 -12.33 -18.64
N ASP A 2 0.42 -11.09 -18.77
CA ASP A 2 -0.20 -10.03 -19.57
C ASP A 2 0.42 -9.97 -20.98
N ILE A 3 -0.17 -10.75 -21.89
CA ILE A 3 0.19 -10.80 -23.30
C ILE A 3 -1.07 -10.69 -24.13
N ARG A 4 -0.98 -10.07 -25.31
CA ARG A 4 -2.12 -9.98 -26.24
C ARG A 4 -1.68 -9.78 -27.67
N PHE A 5 -2.53 -10.19 -28.61
CA PHE A 5 -2.38 -9.81 -30.00
C PHE A 5 -2.90 -8.41 -30.26
N ILE A 6 -2.23 -7.71 -31.18
CA ILE A 6 -2.65 -6.46 -31.77
C ILE A 6 -2.88 -6.72 -33.24
N ASP A 7 -4.13 -6.58 -33.70
CA ASP A 7 -4.46 -6.64 -35.12
C ASP A 7 -4.20 -5.28 -35.77
N PHE A 8 -3.26 -5.24 -36.72
CA PHE A 8 -2.93 -4.05 -37.46
C PHE A 8 -3.83 -3.88 -38.68
N LYS A 9 -4.25 -2.63 -38.90
CA LYS A 9 -5.01 -2.27 -40.09
C LYS A 9 -4.12 -2.35 -41.33
N ILE A 10 -4.46 -3.25 -42.24
CA ILE A 10 -3.86 -3.31 -43.58
C ILE A 10 -4.49 -2.21 -44.43
N MET A 11 -3.66 -1.35 -45.01
CA MET A 11 -4.04 -0.37 -46.02
C MET A 11 -3.37 -0.76 -47.32
N GLY A 12 -4.07 -0.73 -48.45
CA GLY A 12 -3.45 -1.15 -49.70
C GLY A 12 -4.40 -1.06 -50.88
N ASP A 13 -3.81 -1.16 -52.06
CA ASP A 13 -4.49 -1.26 -53.35
C ASP A 13 -3.72 -2.23 -54.26
N GLU A 14 -3.95 -2.16 -55.56
CA GLU A 14 -3.25 -2.97 -56.58
C GLU A 14 -1.71 -2.87 -56.54
N ARG A 15 -1.14 -1.84 -55.89
CA ARG A 15 0.30 -1.66 -55.74
C ARG A 15 0.90 -2.45 -54.57
N GLY A 16 0.06 -2.97 -53.67
CA GLY A 16 0.48 -3.77 -52.52
C GLY A 16 -0.14 -3.32 -51.20
N SER A 17 0.41 -3.85 -50.11
CA SER A 17 -0.08 -3.67 -48.73
C SER A 17 0.89 -2.83 -47.90
N LEU A 18 0.32 -2.00 -47.03
CA LEU A 18 1.01 -1.10 -46.11
C LEU A 18 0.38 -1.23 -44.72
N ILE A 19 1.25 -1.29 -43.70
CA ILE A 19 0.87 -1.19 -42.29
C ILE A 19 1.70 -0.05 -41.70
N ALA A 20 1.03 0.91 -41.07
CA ALA A 20 1.68 1.98 -40.32
C ALA A 20 1.67 1.63 -38.82
N LEU A 21 2.81 1.76 -38.14
CA LEU A 21 2.94 1.53 -36.70
C LEU A 21 3.22 2.87 -36.02
N GLU A 22 2.25 3.35 -35.25
CA GLU A 22 2.25 4.65 -34.62
C GLU A 22 2.19 4.48 -33.10
N GLN A 23 3.17 5.06 -32.41
CA GLN A 23 3.23 5.07 -30.97
C GLN A 23 1.99 5.73 -30.34
N ASN A 24 1.53 5.19 -29.22
CA ASN A 24 0.32 5.62 -28.50
C ASN A 24 -0.98 5.64 -29.34
N LYS A 25 -0.99 4.98 -30.51
CA LYS A 25 -2.20 4.76 -31.31
C LYS A 25 -2.49 3.27 -31.44
N ASN A 26 -1.75 2.58 -32.32
CA ASN A 26 -1.85 1.14 -32.50
C ASN A 26 -0.69 0.38 -31.85
N ILE A 27 0.31 1.09 -31.33
CA ILE A 27 1.32 0.57 -30.41
C ILE A 27 1.05 1.17 -29.02
N PRO A 28 0.91 0.35 -27.96
CA PRO A 28 0.41 0.79 -26.66
C PRO A 28 1.46 1.51 -25.79
N PHE A 29 2.54 2.01 -26.40
CA PHE A 29 3.62 2.74 -25.74
C PHE A 29 4.35 3.66 -26.72
N GLU A 30 5.15 4.59 -26.16
CA GLU A 30 6.14 5.37 -26.91
C GLU A 30 7.23 4.45 -27.48
N ILE A 31 7.47 4.52 -28.78
CA ILE A 31 8.46 3.65 -29.44
C ILE A 31 9.82 4.34 -29.32
N LYS A 32 10.62 3.91 -28.35
CA LYS A 32 11.98 4.44 -28.15
C LYS A 32 13.05 3.67 -28.93
N ARG A 33 12.76 2.42 -29.28
CA ARG A 33 13.71 1.55 -29.99
C ARG A 33 13.00 0.58 -30.91
N VAL A 34 13.57 0.40 -32.11
CA VAL A 34 13.15 -0.59 -33.10
C VAL A 34 14.37 -1.39 -33.51
N TYR A 35 14.22 -2.71 -33.56
CA TYR A 35 15.25 -3.61 -34.09
C TYR A 35 14.58 -4.79 -34.77
N TYR A 36 15.33 -5.51 -35.59
CA TYR A 36 14.82 -6.69 -36.28
C TYR A 36 15.86 -7.79 -36.32
N ILE A 37 15.37 -9.02 -36.33
CA ILE A 37 16.14 -10.26 -36.38
C ILE A 37 15.86 -10.89 -37.75
N PHE A 38 16.91 -11.25 -38.46
CA PHE A 38 16.85 -11.86 -39.79
C PHE A 38 18.04 -12.81 -39.98
N ASP A 39 17.99 -13.64 -41.02
CA ASP A 39 19.03 -14.63 -41.36
C ASP A 39 19.41 -15.53 -40.17
N THR A 40 18.38 -16.01 -39.46
CA THR A 40 18.53 -16.93 -38.34
C THR A 40 18.82 -18.34 -38.84
N LYS A 41 19.85 -18.97 -38.30
CA LYS A 41 20.19 -20.35 -38.64
C LYS A 41 19.12 -21.32 -38.12
N LYS A 42 18.94 -22.43 -38.84
CA LYS A 42 18.08 -23.54 -38.40
C LYS A 42 18.48 -24.02 -37.00
N GLU A 43 17.48 -24.40 -36.20
CA GLU A 43 17.63 -24.90 -34.83
C GLU A 43 18.20 -23.89 -33.80
N VAL A 44 18.37 -22.62 -34.17
CA VAL A 44 18.79 -21.59 -33.21
C VAL A 44 17.59 -21.09 -32.41
N ARG A 45 17.73 -21.13 -31.08
CA ARG A 45 16.85 -20.46 -30.13
C ARG A 45 17.49 -19.16 -29.66
N ARG A 46 16.69 -18.11 -29.52
CA ARG A 46 17.09 -16.77 -29.04
C ARG A 46 16.13 -16.34 -27.95
N GLY A 47 16.40 -15.19 -27.34
CA GLY A 47 15.42 -14.53 -26.47
C GLY A 47 15.53 -14.85 -25.00
N PHE A 48 16.37 -15.80 -24.55
CA PHE A 48 16.60 -16.24 -23.14
C PHE A 48 16.80 -15.13 -22.08
N HIS A 49 15.76 -14.33 -21.84
CA HIS A 49 15.70 -13.28 -20.86
C HIS A 49 14.25 -12.84 -20.63
N ALA A 50 14.05 -12.16 -19.51
CA ALA A 50 12.89 -11.32 -19.25
C ALA A 50 13.35 -9.88 -19.04
N HIS A 51 12.40 -8.96 -19.10
CA HIS A 51 12.61 -7.54 -18.84
C HIS A 51 11.94 -7.13 -17.53
N LYS A 52 12.61 -6.34 -16.68
CA LYS A 52 12.01 -5.84 -15.43
C LYS A 52 10.91 -4.80 -15.69
N LYS A 53 11.06 -3.99 -16.73
CA LYS A 53 10.16 -2.86 -17.06
C LYS A 53 9.83 -2.73 -18.55
N LEU A 54 10.75 -3.10 -19.44
CA LEU A 54 10.56 -2.92 -20.88
C LEU A 54 9.33 -3.68 -21.40
N LYS A 55 8.54 -3.02 -22.24
CA LYS A 55 7.42 -3.58 -22.98
C LYS A 55 7.78 -3.70 -24.45
N GLN A 56 7.26 -4.73 -25.11
CA GLN A 56 7.62 -5.04 -26.49
C GLN A 56 6.39 -5.37 -27.34
N VAL A 57 6.51 -5.13 -28.65
CA VAL A 57 5.61 -5.69 -29.67
C VAL A 57 6.46 -6.40 -30.71
N LEU A 58 6.25 -7.72 -30.85
CA LEU A 58 6.95 -8.60 -31.79
C LEU A 58 6.08 -8.81 -33.03
N ILE A 59 6.65 -8.66 -34.23
CA ILE A 59 5.93 -8.72 -35.52
C ILE A 59 6.77 -9.51 -36.52
N ALA A 60 6.27 -10.65 -36.99
CA ALA A 60 6.86 -11.37 -38.11
C ALA A 60 6.46 -10.67 -39.42
N VAL A 61 7.28 -9.71 -39.86
CA VAL A 61 6.98 -8.94 -41.09
C VAL A 61 7.14 -9.78 -42.36
N LYS A 62 7.91 -10.86 -42.27
CA LYS A 62 8.03 -11.91 -43.29
C LYS A 62 8.35 -13.24 -42.62
N GLY A 63 7.95 -14.34 -43.25
CA GLY A 63 8.19 -15.69 -42.75
C GLY A 63 7.45 -15.98 -41.46
N SER A 64 8.00 -16.87 -40.63
CA SER A 64 7.41 -17.24 -39.35
C SER A 64 8.44 -17.63 -38.29
N CYS A 65 8.03 -17.58 -37.02
CA CYS A 65 8.77 -18.13 -35.89
C CYS A 65 7.82 -18.53 -34.75
N LYS A 66 8.32 -19.35 -33.83
CA LYS A 66 7.65 -19.67 -32.56
C LYS A 66 8.21 -18.84 -31.42
N ILE A 67 7.33 -18.46 -30.50
CA ILE A 67 7.63 -17.71 -29.29
C ILE A 67 7.12 -18.55 -28.10
N HIS A 68 8.04 -19.02 -27.26
CA HIS A 68 7.72 -19.56 -25.94
C HIS A 68 7.71 -18.42 -24.93
N LEU A 69 6.75 -18.42 -24.02
CA LEU A 69 6.50 -17.37 -23.03
C LEU A 69 6.26 -18.01 -21.67
N ASP A 70 6.82 -17.42 -20.63
CA ASP A 70 6.73 -17.89 -19.25
C ASP A 70 6.70 -16.68 -18.29
N ASP A 71 5.73 -16.65 -17.38
CA ASP A 71 5.58 -15.59 -16.37
C ASP A 71 5.94 -16.04 -14.94
N GLY A 72 6.53 -17.23 -14.81
CA GLY A 72 6.88 -17.90 -13.55
C GLY A 72 5.75 -18.78 -12.98
N PHE A 73 4.55 -18.73 -13.56
CA PHE A 73 3.40 -19.52 -13.12
C PHE A 73 2.81 -20.36 -14.25
N ASP A 74 2.59 -19.74 -15.41
CA ASP A 74 2.04 -20.36 -16.61
C ASP A 74 3.02 -20.22 -17.78
N THR A 75 2.96 -21.18 -18.70
CA THR A 75 3.72 -21.14 -19.96
C THR A 75 2.79 -21.15 -21.16
N LYS A 76 3.20 -20.48 -22.24
CA LYS A 76 2.48 -20.42 -23.52
C LYS A 76 3.42 -20.53 -24.70
N GLU A 77 2.95 -21.13 -25.79
CA GLU A 77 3.65 -21.16 -27.07
C GLU A 77 2.78 -20.46 -28.13
N ILE A 78 3.38 -19.56 -28.90
CA ILE A 78 2.72 -18.75 -29.91
C ILE A 78 3.48 -18.84 -31.24
N VAL A 79 2.75 -18.99 -32.35
CA VAL A 79 3.31 -18.85 -33.70
C VAL A 79 3.04 -17.43 -34.20
N LEU A 80 4.08 -16.77 -34.72
CA LEU A 80 3.97 -15.52 -35.45
C LEU A 80 4.30 -15.76 -36.92
N ASP A 81 3.30 -15.66 -37.79
CA ASP A 81 3.37 -15.93 -39.23
C ASP A 81 2.58 -14.91 -40.07
N ASN A 82 2.02 -13.88 -39.43
CA ASN A 82 1.15 -12.91 -40.07
C ASN A 82 1.64 -11.48 -39.81
N PRO A 83 2.04 -10.72 -40.86
CA PRO A 83 2.55 -9.36 -40.70
C PRO A 83 1.49 -8.36 -40.22
N SER A 84 0.19 -8.69 -40.30
CA SER A 84 -0.89 -7.88 -39.76
C SER A 84 -1.18 -8.14 -38.29
N LYS A 85 -0.37 -8.95 -37.60
CA LYS A 85 -0.51 -9.22 -36.16
C LYS A 85 0.79 -8.96 -35.43
N GLY A 86 0.70 -8.20 -34.34
CA GLY A 86 1.78 -8.01 -33.38
C GLY A 86 1.48 -8.72 -32.07
N LEU A 87 2.47 -9.37 -31.48
CA LEU A 87 2.40 -9.91 -30.12
C LEU A 87 2.94 -8.87 -29.14
N TYR A 88 2.05 -8.30 -28.33
CA TYR A 88 2.43 -7.46 -27.20
C TYR A 88 2.88 -8.33 -26.02
N LEU A 89 4.06 -8.01 -25.51
CA LEU A 89 4.64 -8.55 -24.29
C LEU A 89 4.79 -7.42 -23.28
N ASP A 90 4.17 -7.56 -22.10
CA ASP A 90 4.52 -6.71 -20.97
C ASP A 90 5.87 -7.13 -20.35
N SER A 91 6.34 -6.37 -19.38
CA SER A 91 7.45 -6.72 -18.51
C SER A 91 7.19 -8.01 -17.73
N LEU A 92 8.28 -8.62 -17.25
CA LEU A 92 8.29 -9.85 -16.47
C LEU A 92 7.71 -11.07 -17.18
N VAL A 93 7.89 -11.12 -18.49
CA VAL A 93 7.64 -12.30 -19.31
C VAL A 93 8.99 -12.80 -19.85
N TRP A 94 9.41 -13.97 -19.38
CA TRP A 94 10.51 -14.70 -19.99
C TRP A 94 10.06 -15.18 -21.36
N HIS A 95 10.88 -14.94 -22.39
CA HIS A 95 10.50 -15.28 -23.76
C HIS A 95 11.63 -15.95 -24.51
N GLU A 96 11.30 -16.86 -25.41
CA GLU A 96 12.28 -17.53 -26.27
C GLU A 96 11.74 -17.67 -27.69
N MET A 97 12.57 -17.40 -28.69
CA MET A 97 12.21 -17.37 -30.10
C MET A 97 12.98 -18.46 -30.85
N TYR A 98 12.29 -19.33 -31.59
CA TYR A 98 12.88 -20.48 -32.30
C TYR A 98 12.02 -20.90 -33.49
N ASP A 99 12.42 -21.95 -34.21
CA ASP A 99 11.74 -22.47 -35.40
C ASP A 99 11.49 -21.37 -36.44
N PHE A 100 12.51 -20.55 -36.72
CA PHE A 100 12.43 -19.51 -37.74
C PHE A 100 12.38 -20.11 -39.15
N SER A 101 11.50 -19.61 -40.00
CA SER A 101 11.54 -19.91 -41.43
C SER A 101 12.76 -19.27 -42.10
N ASP A 102 13.20 -19.83 -43.23
CA ASP A 102 14.41 -19.37 -43.94
C ASP A 102 14.31 -17.90 -44.41
N ASP A 103 13.09 -17.38 -44.60
CA ASP A 103 12.79 -16.00 -44.99
C ASP A 103 12.32 -15.11 -43.82
N CYS A 104 12.45 -15.58 -42.57
CA CYS A 104 11.90 -14.88 -41.41
C CYS A 104 12.60 -13.53 -41.16
N VAL A 105 11.78 -12.49 -41.00
CA VAL A 105 12.19 -11.19 -40.46
C VAL A 105 11.25 -10.86 -39.30
N LEU A 106 11.80 -10.90 -38.09
CA LEU A 106 11.08 -10.58 -36.86
C LEU A 106 11.46 -9.17 -36.40
N MET A 107 10.53 -8.24 -36.51
CA MET A 107 10.68 -6.87 -36.01
C MET A 107 10.19 -6.77 -34.58
N VAL A 108 10.90 -6.00 -33.76
CA VAL A 108 10.54 -5.71 -32.37
C VAL A 108 10.52 -4.21 -32.13
N LEU A 109 9.37 -3.73 -31.65
CA LEU A 109 9.21 -2.38 -31.11
C LEU A 109 9.35 -2.44 -29.60
N ALA A 110 10.10 -1.52 -29.01
CA ALA A 110 10.36 -1.51 -27.57
C ALA A 110 10.06 -0.14 -26.95
N SER A 111 9.48 -0.19 -25.74
CA SER A 111 9.09 1.01 -24.99
C SER A 111 10.27 1.77 -24.36
N ASP A 112 11.49 1.20 -24.42
CA ASP A 112 12.70 1.85 -23.91
C ASP A 112 13.97 1.56 -24.72
N TYR A 113 14.97 2.41 -24.50
CA TYR A 113 16.32 2.23 -25.00
C TYR A 113 16.97 0.97 -24.40
N TYR A 114 18.09 0.54 -24.98
CA TYR A 114 18.86 -0.55 -24.40
C TYR A 114 19.39 -0.15 -23.02
N ASN A 115 19.05 -0.94 -22.00
CA ASN A 115 19.59 -0.83 -20.66
C ASN A 115 19.83 -2.23 -20.11
N GLU A 116 21.08 -2.56 -19.80
CA GLU A 116 21.47 -3.89 -19.30
C GLU A 116 20.84 -4.22 -17.95
N ASP A 117 20.64 -3.23 -17.08
CA ASP A 117 20.08 -3.43 -15.74
C ASP A 117 18.64 -3.91 -15.75
N ASP A 118 17.94 -3.72 -16.88
CA ASP A 118 16.57 -4.19 -17.10
C ASP A 118 16.50 -5.69 -17.45
N TYR A 119 17.61 -6.30 -17.88
CA TYR A 119 17.63 -7.70 -18.33
C TYR A 119 17.75 -8.66 -17.15
N LEU A 120 16.94 -9.72 -17.18
CA LEU A 120 17.07 -10.91 -16.34
C LEU A 120 17.57 -12.04 -17.24
N ARG A 121 18.89 -12.32 -17.23
CA ARG A 121 19.57 -13.18 -18.23
C ARG A 121 19.62 -14.66 -17.90
N SER A 122 19.28 -15.06 -16.68
CA SER A 122 19.13 -16.46 -16.30
C SER A 122 17.73 -16.70 -15.78
N TYR A 123 17.21 -17.90 -16.06
CA TYR A 123 15.87 -18.27 -15.62
C TYR A 123 15.77 -18.27 -14.08
N ASP A 124 16.84 -18.68 -13.39
CA ASP A 124 16.93 -18.61 -11.92
C ASP A 124 16.81 -17.17 -11.41
N SER A 125 17.54 -16.21 -12.02
CA SER A 125 17.44 -14.79 -11.64
C SER A 125 16.06 -14.20 -11.90
N PHE A 126 15.37 -14.70 -12.94
CA PHE A 126 14.00 -14.32 -13.24
C PHE A 126 13.03 -14.82 -12.17
N LEU A 127 13.11 -16.10 -11.79
CA LEU A 127 12.28 -16.66 -10.73
C LEU A 127 12.56 -16.02 -9.36
N GLU A 128 13.84 -15.75 -9.04
CA GLU A 128 14.22 -15.03 -7.82
C GLU A 128 13.61 -13.63 -7.79
N TYR A 129 13.75 -12.87 -8.88
CA TYR A 129 13.15 -11.54 -9.00
C TYR A 129 11.62 -11.55 -8.86
N LEU A 130 10.94 -12.56 -9.42
CA LEU A 130 9.49 -12.73 -9.25
C LEU A 130 9.10 -13.02 -7.80
N ARG A 131 9.88 -13.83 -7.08
CA ARG A 131 9.66 -14.12 -5.65
C ARG A 131 9.86 -12.88 -4.80
N GLU A 132 10.94 -12.13 -5.02
CA GLU A 132 11.21 -10.88 -4.31
C GLU A 132 10.11 -9.83 -4.54
N LYS A 133 9.65 -9.71 -5.79
CA LYS A 133 8.56 -8.80 -6.15
C LYS A 133 7.24 -9.24 -5.51
N SER A 134 6.94 -10.55 -5.49
CA SER A 134 5.74 -11.10 -4.86
C SER A 134 5.75 -10.94 -3.33
N ALA A 135 6.90 -11.11 -2.68
CA ALA A 135 7.08 -10.87 -1.25
C ALA A 135 6.90 -9.38 -0.87
N HIS A 136 7.15 -8.46 -1.80
CA HIS A 136 6.84 -7.03 -1.63
C HIS A 136 5.39 -6.66 -2.00
N ASN A 137 4.65 -7.54 -2.68
CA ASN A 137 3.31 -7.28 -3.22
C ASN A 137 2.19 -8.07 -2.53
N GLU A 138 2.49 -8.95 -1.56
CA GLU A 138 1.50 -9.32 -0.57
C GLU A 138 1.19 -8.06 0.24
N GLN A 139 0.04 -7.45 -0.04
CA GLN A 139 -0.45 -6.30 0.69
C GLN A 139 -0.51 -6.70 2.18
N GLN A 140 0.52 -6.31 2.94
CA GLN A 140 0.69 -6.77 4.33
C GLN A 140 -0.48 -6.33 5.22
N TYR A 141 -1.25 -5.36 4.76
CA TYR A 141 -2.43 -4.81 5.40
C TYR A 141 -3.59 -4.74 4.40
N PHE A 142 -4.82 -4.78 4.89
CA PHE A 142 -6.01 -4.56 4.08
C PHE A 142 -6.20 -3.06 3.84
N GLN A 143 -6.31 -2.67 2.57
CA GLN A 143 -6.70 -1.32 2.15
C GLN A 143 -8.01 -1.38 1.37
N HIS A 144 -9.04 -0.69 1.84
CA HIS A 144 -10.26 -0.50 1.06
C HIS A 144 -9.98 0.33 -0.20
N GLU A 145 -10.62 0.00 -1.33
CA GLU A 145 -10.44 0.68 -2.63
C GLU A 145 -10.68 2.21 -2.62
N LYS A 146 -11.33 2.72 -1.56
CA LYS A 146 -11.71 4.13 -1.37
C LYS A 146 -10.88 4.83 -0.31
N ALA A 147 -9.88 4.14 0.25
CA ALA A 147 -8.92 4.73 1.17
C ALA A 147 -7.76 5.35 0.38
N ILE A 148 -7.29 6.51 0.84
CA ILE A 148 -6.09 7.17 0.32
C ILE A 148 -4.97 6.93 1.32
N VAL A 149 -4.05 6.04 0.97
CA VAL A 149 -2.91 5.67 1.83
C VAL A 149 -1.62 6.04 1.12
N GLU A 150 -0.95 7.07 1.61
CA GLU A 150 0.30 7.57 1.03
C GLU A 150 1.53 7.15 1.86
N SER A 151 1.33 6.70 3.10
CA SER A 151 2.41 6.17 3.95
C SER A 151 2.86 4.79 3.50
N ASN A 152 4.18 4.58 3.52
CA ASN A 152 4.82 3.27 3.32
C ASN A 152 5.16 2.55 4.64
N LYS A 153 4.71 3.06 5.80
CA LYS A 153 5.01 2.55 7.14
C LYS A 153 3.75 2.04 7.84
N ILE A 154 3.11 1.06 7.22
CA ILE A 154 1.90 0.41 7.75
C ILE A 154 2.26 -1.04 8.12
N GLY A 155 2.05 -1.39 9.39
CA GLY A 155 2.33 -2.74 9.90
C GLY A 155 1.37 -3.80 9.37
N LYS A 156 1.81 -5.05 9.40
CA LYS A 156 1.04 -6.20 8.90
C LYS A 156 -0.30 -6.37 9.63
N ASN A 157 -1.27 -6.99 8.96
CA ASN A 157 -2.62 -7.26 9.43
C ASN A 157 -3.44 -6.01 9.81
N THR A 158 -2.92 -4.82 9.57
CA THR A 158 -3.68 -3.58 9.74
C THR A 158 -4.80 -3.52 8.70
N ARG A 159 -5.94 -2.93 9.08
CA ARG A 159 -7.11 -2.76 8.21
C ARG A 159 -7.43 -1.28 8.10
N ILE A 160 -7.46 -0.79 6.87
CA ILE A 160 -7.79 0.60 6.55
C ILE A 160 -9.06 0.61 5.71
N TRP A 161 -10.10 1.24 6.24
CA TRP A 161 -11.44 1.23 5.66
C TRP A 161 -11.73 2.46 4.77
N ALA A 162 -12.93 2.51 4.19
CA ALA A 162 -13.29 3.46 3.16
C ALA A 162 -13.13 4.93 3.62
N PHE A 163 -12.63 5.79 2.74
CA PHE A 163 -12.50 7.23 2.99
C PHE A 163 -11.56 7.60 4.15
N ALA A 164 -10.75 6.67 4.63
CA ALA A 164 -9.58 7.00 5.43
C ALA A 164 -8.53 7.69 4.54
N HIS A 165 -7.85 8.71 5.07
CA HIS A 165 -6.74 9.38 4.39
C HIS A 165 -5.52 9.47 5.32
N ILE A 166 -4.42 8.86 4.91
CA ILE A 166 -3.19 8.71 5.69
C ILE A 166 -2.03 9.32 4.91
N LEU A 167 -1.42 10.36 5.48
CA LEU A 167 -0.33 11.10 4.84
C LEU A 167 1.02 10.33 4.88
N PRO A 168 1.98 10.67 3.98
CA PRO A 168 3.22 9.89 3.80
C PRO A 168 4.09 9.70 5.06
N GLY A 169 4.06 10.66 5.99
CA GLY A 169 4.90 10.63 7.20
C GLY A 169 4.43 9.66 8.28
N ALA A 170 3.12 9.32 8.29
CA ALA A 170 2.50 8.57 9.38
C ALA A 170 3.13 7.19 9.58
N VAL A 171 3.26 6.77 10.85
CA VAL A 171 3.72 5.43 11.22
C VAL A 171 2.60 4.69 11.93
N ILE A 172 2.18 3.55 11.40
CA ILE A 172 1.10 2.73 11.95
C ILE A 172 1.61 1.31 12.18
N GLY A 173 1.45 0.82 13.41
CA GLY A 173 1.83 -0.53 13.81
C GLY A 173 1.00 -1.64 13.17
N GLU A 174 1.18 -2.83 13.71
CA GLU A 174 0.53 -4.07 13.25
C GLU A 174 -0.87 -4.23 13.84
N ASN A 175 -1.72 -4.99 13.14
CA ASN A 175 -3.05 -5.39 13.61
C ASN A 175 -3.94 -4.20 14.05
N CYS A 176 -3.76 -3.03 13.41
CA CYS A 176 -4.58 -1.86 13.67
C CYS A 176 -5.90 -1.91 12.90
N ASN A 177 -6.91 -1.20 13.38
CA ASN A 177 -8.20 -1.05 12.71
C ASN A 177 -8.55 0.43 12.54
N ILE A 178 -8.31 0.96 11.34
CA ILE A 178 -8.48 2.36 10.96
C ILE A 178 -9.79 2.50 10.19
N ASN A 179 -10.87 2.88 10.90
CA ASN A 179 -12.22 2.90 10.35
C ASN A 179 -12.48 4.12 9.43
N ASP A 180 -13.68 4.14 8.84
CA ASP A 180 -14.07 5.08 7.80
C ASP A 180 -13.93 6.55 8.21
N HIS A 181 -13.62 7.42 7.25
CA HIS A 181 -13.54 8.87 7.47
C HIS A 181 -12.54 9.28 8.55
N THR A 182 -11.45 8.54 8.69
CA THR A 182 -10.32 8.93 9.52
C THR A 182 -9.31 9.74 8.72
N PHE A 183 -8.63 10.67 9.37
CA PHE A 183 -7.54 11.44 8.77
C PHE A 183 -6.32 11.36 9.68
N ILE A 184 -5.15 11.07 9.12
CA ILE A 184 -3.90 10.89 9.87
C ILE A 184 -2.80 11.69 9.18
N GLU A 185 -2.22 12.65 9.90
CA GLU A 185 -1.16 13.54 9.39
C GLU A 185 0.25 12.91 9.42
N ASN A 186 1.27 13.70 9.06
CA ASN A 186 2.63 13.21 8.83
C ASN A 186 3.38 12.88 10.14
N ASP A 187 3.28 13.74 11.15
CA ASP A 187 3.93 13.56 12.45
C ASP A 187 3.02 12.81 13.42
N VAL A 188 2.60 11.60 13.03
CA VAL A 188 1.77 10.71 13.84
C VAL A 188 2.43 9.34 13.98
N VAL A 189 2.42 8.81 15.21
CA VAL A 189 2.87 7.44 15.49
C VAL A 189 1.76 6.69 16.23
N ILE A 190 1.37 5.55 15.69
CA ILE A 190 0.36 4.64 16.22
C ILE A 190 1.03 3.28 16.45
N GLY A 191 0.96 2.78 17.67
CA GLY A 191 1.46 1.45 18.04
C GLY A 191 0.63 0.31 17.47
N ASP A 192 0.84 -0.90 18.00
CA ASP A 192 0.17 -2.11 17.55
C ASP A 192 -1.20 -2.31 18.20
N ASN A 193 -2.09 -3.03 17.54
CA ASN A 193 -3.42 -3.41 18.04
C ASN A 193 -4.31 -2.20 18.37
N VAL A 194 -4.08 -1.06 17.73
CA VAL A 194 -4.87 0.16 17.95
C VAL A 194 -6.16 0.12 17.14
N THR A 195 -7.28 0.49 17.76
CA THR A 195 -8.54 0.71 17.06
C THR A 195 -8.88 2.19 17.05
N ILE A 196 -9.05 2.75 15.85
CA ILE A 196 -9.52 4.11 15.63
C ILE A 196 -10.87 4.02 14.93
N LYS A 197 -11.93 4.43 15.62
CA LYS A 197 -13.30 4.43 15.09
C LYS A 197 -13.51 5.61 14.12
N SER A 198 -14.64 5.58 13.42
CA SER A 198 -14.91 6.52 12.32
C SER A 198 -14.98 7.98 12.76
N GLY A 199 -14.63 8.88 11.84
CA GLY A 199 -14.70 10.32 12.04
C GLY A 199 -13.68 10.88 13.04
N VAL A 200 -12.56 10.18 13.24
CA VAL A 200 -11.45 10.62 14.09
C VAL A 200 -10.34 11.21 13.23
N TYR A 201 -9.89 12.41 13.60
CA TYR A 201 -8.77 13.09 12.97
C TYR A 201 -7.59 13.15 13.93
N ILE A 202 -6.45 12.65 13.48
CA ILE A 202 -5.21 12.55 14.25
C ILE A 202 -4.20 13.51 13.63
N TRP A 203 -4.01 14.63 14.31
CA TRP A 203 -3.12 15.71 13.89
C TRP A 203 -1.66 15.43 14.23
N ASP A 204 -0.77 16.18 13.59
CA ASP A 204 0.66 16.22 13.89
C ASP A 204 0.91 16.39 15.40
N GLY A 205 1.86 15.62 15.93
CA GLY A 205 2.26 15.60 17.34
C GLY A 205 1.56 14.50 18.18
N VAL A 206 0.51 13.85 17.68
CA VAL A 206 -0.19 12.79 18.43
C VAL A 206 0.61 11.47 18.41
N ARG A 207 0.69 10.82 19.57
CA ARG A 207 1.34 9.50 19.77
C ARG A 207 0.37 8.57 20.47
N LEU A 208 -0.01 7.47 19.83
CA LEU A 208 -0.83 6.43 20.41
C LEU A 208 0.02 5.18 20.68
N GLY A 209 0.04 4.72 21.93
CA GLY A 209 0.68 3.47 22.34
C GLY A 209 -0.08 2.24 21.83
N ASN A 210 0.36 1.08 22.28
CA ASN A 210 -0.22 -0.21 21.87
C ASN A 210 -1.58 -0.43 22.53
N ASN A 211 -2.49 -1.13 21.83
CA ASN A 211 -3.80 -1.52 22.35
C ASN A 211 -4.70 -0.33 22.77
N VAL A 212 -4.44 0.86 22.23
CA VAL A 212 -5.27 2.04 22.46
C VAL A 212 -6.60 1.90 21.73
N PHE A 213 -7.68 2.31 22.38
CA PHE A 213 -9.00 2.41 21.75
C PHE A 213 -9.43 3.87 21.64
N VAL A 214 -9.69 4.33 20.42
CA VAL A 214 -10.21 5.67 20.14
C VAL A 214 -11.63 5.55 19.60
N GLY A 215 -12.61 5.96 20.41
CA GLY A 215 -14.02 5.93 20.10
C GLY A 215 -14.41 6.82 18.91
N PRO A 216 -15.61 6.62 18.34
CA PRO A 216 -16.04 7.38 17.15
C PRO A 216 -16.11 8.86 17.49
N ASN A 217 -15.69 9.70 16.53
CA ASN A 217 -15.70 11.16 16.64
C ASN A 217 -14.90 11.73 17.82
N VAL A 218 -13.94 10.99 18.37
CA VAL A 218 -12.94 11.60 19.26
C VAL A 218 -12.19 12.70 18.51
N THR A 219 -12.10 13.86 19.12
CA THR A 219 -11.44 15.05 18.57
C THR A 219 -10.12 15.28 19.28
N PHE A 220 -9.01 15.10 18.56
CA PHE A 220 -7.71 15.59 19.00
C PHE A 220 -7.53 17.05 18.61
N THR A 221 -6.69 17.76 19.35
CA THR A 221 -6.20 19.10 19.00
C THR A 221 -4.68 19.12 19.18
N ASN A 222 -4.00 20.03 18.48
CA ASN A 222 -2.53 20.15 18.48
C ASN A 222 -2.03 21.60 18.65
N ASP A 223 -2.94 22.57 18.68
CA ASP A 223 -2.68 23.99 18.94
C ASP A 223 -3.58 24.45 20.10
N LEU A 224 -2.98 25.06 21.12
CA LEU A 224 -3.68 25.60 22.30
C LEU A 224 -4.33 26.97 22.02
N THR A 225 -3.84 27.69 21.01
CA THR A 225 -4.27 29.06 20.68
C THR A 225 -4.52 29.26 19.18
N PRO A 226 -5.32 28.40 18.53
CA PRO A 226 -5.46 28.41 17.08
C PRO A 226 -6.04 29.74 16.57
N ARG A 227 -5.38 30.29 15.54
CA ARG A 227 -5.82 31.49 14.82
C ARG A 227 -5.60 31.30 13.32
N SER A 228 -6.60 31.67 12.52
CA SER A 228 -6.50 31.53 11.06
C SER A 228 -5.26 32.23 10.50
N LYS A 229 -4.49 31.52 9.66
CA LYS A 229 -3.23 31.99 9.04
C LYS A 229 -2.14 32.38 10.04
N ARG A 230 -2.23 31.87 11.28
CA ARG A 230 -1.16 31.95 12.27
C ARG A 230 -0.89 30.54 12.74
N TYR A 231 0.35 30.12 12.59
CA TYR A 231 0.79 28.78 12.89
C TYR A 231 1.86 28.87 13.97
N PRO A 232 1.85 27.96 14.97
CA PRO A 232 2.92 27.88 15.94
C PRO A 232 4.21 27.39 15.27
N ASP A 233 5.37 27.66 15.88
CA ASP A 233 6.66 27.14 15.41
C ASP A 233 6.71 25.59 15.48
N SER A 234 5.98 25.01 16.45
CA SER A 234 5.81 23.57 16.62
C SER A 234 4.44 23.27 17.25
N PHE A 235 3.84 22.15 16.84
CA PHE A 235 2.61 21.65 17.45
C PHE A 235 2.86 20.91 18.77
N GLU A 236 1.88 20.96 19.65
CA GLU A 236 1.92 20.29 20.94
C GLU A 236 1.82 18.77 20.81
N LYS A 237 2.52 18.04 21.68
CA LYS A 237 2.55 16.57 21.65
C LYS A 237 1.55 15.98 22.62
N THR A 238 0.54 15.31 22.07
CA THR A 238 -0.44 14.56 22.86
C THR A 238 -0.04 13.09 22.90
N ILE A 239 0.11 12.53 24.09
CA ILE A 239 0.59 11.14 24.28
C ILE A 239 -0.52 10.31 24.92
N VAL A 240 -0.88 9.20 24.30
CA VAL A 240 -1.84 8.23 24.83
C VAL A 240 -1.10 6.92 25.07
N ASP A 241 -0.83 6.60 26.33
CA ASP A 241 -0.09 5.39 26.72
C ASP A 241 -0.90 4.11 26.44
N ASP A 242 -0.20 2.98 26.46
CA ASP A 242 -0.76 1.67 26.15
C ASP A 242 -2.08 1.37 26.88
N TYR A 243 -2.99 0.68 26.18
CA TYR A 243 -4.28 0.22 26.71
C TYR A 243 -5.26 1.32 27.15
N ALA A 244 -4.93 2.60 26.96
CA ALA A 244 -5.88 3.67 27.26
C ALA A 244 -7.09 3.62 26.32
N SER A 245 -8.26 4.01 26.85
CA SER A 245 -9.52 4.01 26.11
C SER A 245 -10.17 5.39 26.15
N ILE A 246 -10.47 5.93 24.97
CA ILE A 246 -11.13 7.22 24.80
C ILE A 246 -12.55 7.00 24.29
N GLY A 247 -13.53 7.37 25.10
CA GLY A 247 -14.95 7.24 24.77
C GLY A 247 -15.37 8.10 23.57
N ALA A 248 -16.46 7.69 22.93
CA ALA A 248 -17.03 8.37 21.76
C ALA A 248 -17.20 9.87 22.00
N ASN A 249 -16.92 10.69 20.98
CA ASN A 249 -17.13 12.14 20.99
C ASN A 249 -16.39 12.89 22.12
N ALA A 250 -15.34 12.32 22.71
CA ALA A 250 -14.49 13.04 23.64
C ALA A 250 -13.56 14.01 22.90
N THR A 251 -13.23 15.15 23.53
CA THR A 251 -12.27 16.14 23.03
C THR A 251 -11.02 16.12 23.88
N ILE A 252 -9.86 15.99 23.24
CA ILE A 252 -8.53 15.95 23.86
C ILE A 252 -7.82 17.27 23.57
N VAL A 253 -7.64 18.11 24.61
CA VAL A 253 -6.87 19.35 24.50
C VAL A 253 -5.40 19.00 24.25
N ALA A 254 -4.75 19.79 23.39
CA ALA A 254 -3.39 19.57 22.93
C ALA A 254 -2.37 19.50 24.08
N GLY A 255 -1.32 18.68 23.91
CA GLY A 255 -0.17 18.66 24.82
C GLY A 255 -0.35 17.84 26.09
N ILE A 256 -1.45 17.08 26.21
CA ILE A 256 -1.72 16.28 27.41
C ILE A 256 -1.27 14.82 27.27
N LYS A 257 -1.06 14.19 28.43
CA LYS A 257 -0.79 12.75 28.54
C LYS A 257 -1.99 11.99 29.10
N ILE A 258 -2.40 10.92 28.43
CA ILE A 258 -3.37 9.94 28.91
C ILE A 258 -2.63 8.67 29.30
N GLY A 259 -2.63 8.35 30.60
CA GLY A 259 -1.85 7.26 31.17
C GLY A 259 -2.37 5.85 30.83
N LYS A 260 -1.51 4.86 31.07
CA LYS A 260 -1.78 3.45 30.79
C LYS A 260 -3.11 2.98 31.41
N TYR A 261 -3.93 2.27 30.64
CA TYR A 261 -5.27 1.81 31.07
C TYR A 261 -6.25 2.90 31.55
N ALA A 262 -5.93 4.19 31.38
CA ALA A 262 -6.88 5.24 31.70
C ALA A 262 -8.12 5.15 30.80
N MET A 263 -9.27 5.56 31.32
CA MET A 263 -10.53 5.55 30.59
C MET A 263 -11.19 6.92 30.62
N ILE A 264 -11.45 7.46 29.43
CA ILE A 264 -12.20 8.70 29.24
C ILE A 264 -13.64 8.34 28.85
N GLY A 265 -14.63 8.84 29.59
CA GLY A 265 -16.03 8.65 29.24
C GLY A 265 -16.43 9.41 27.98
N ALA A 266 -17.48 8.95 27.32
CA ALA A 266 -18.01 9.59 26.11
C ALA A 266 -18.40 11.07 26.34
N GLY A 267 -18.20 11.91 25.33
CA GLY A 267 -18.54 13.34 25.36
C GLY A 267 -17.69 14.21 26.29
N SER A 268 -16.60 13.68 26.84
CA SER A 268 -15.78 14.40 27.82
C SER A 268 -14.81 15.37 27.17
N VAL A 269 -14.49 16.47 27.86
CA VAL A 269 -13.45 17.42 27.42
C VAL A 269 -12.26 17.30 28.36
N VAL A 270 -11.18 16.72 27.88
CA VAL A 270 -9.96 16.44 28.66
C VAL A 270 -9.03 17.62 28.56
N THR A 271 -8.81 18.30 29.69
CA THR A 271 -8.08 19.58 29.77
C THR A 271 -6.76 19.48 30.53
N LYS A 272 -6.38 18.30 31.00
CA LYS A 272 -5.16 18.03 31.76
C LYS A 272 -4.80 16.55 31.71
N ASP A 273 -3.58 16.22 32.11
CA ASP A 273 -3.07 14.86 32.17
C ASP A 273 -3.96 13.94 32.99
N ILE A 274 -4.10 12.71 32.49
CA ILE A 274 -4.93 11.66 33.06
C ILE A 274 -4.04 10.55 33.61
N PRO A 275 -4.04 10.29 34.93
CA PRO A 275 -3.20 9.26 35.50
C PRO A 275 -3.59 7.84 35.04
N PRO A 276 -2.63 6.88 35.03
CA PRO A 276 -2.91 5.48 34.74
C PRO A 276 -4.04 4.90 35.61
N TYR A 277 -4.78 3.92 35.08
CA TYR A 277 -5.84 3.20 35.81
C TYR A 277 -6.98 4.08 36.36
N THR A 278 -7.15 5.31 35.88
CA THR A 278 -8.21 6.21 36.35
C THR A 278 -9.33 6.37 35.32
N LEU A 279 -10.56 6.58 35.82
CA LEU A 279 -11.75 6.87 35.04
C LEU A 279 -12.08 8.37 35.15
N TRP A 280 -12.21 9.04 34.01
CA TRP A 280 -12.52 10.46 33.94
C TRP A 280 -13.67 10.73 32.98
N TYR A 281 -14.59 11.61 33.37
CA TYR A 281 -15.62 12.08 32.43
C TYR A 281 -16.22 13.43 32.83
N GLY A 282 -16.84 14.10 31.84
CA GLY A 282 -17.49 15.41 31.98
C GLY A 282 -16.85 16.50 31.11
N ASN A 283 -17.40 17.71 31.19
CA ASN A 283 -16.85 18.89 30.53
C ASN A 283 -16.70 20.05 31.55
N PRO A 284 -15.48 20.32 32.06
CA PRO A 284 -14.26 19.55 31.83
C PRO A 284 -14.31 18.17 32.50
N ALA A 285 -13.50 17.23 32.01
CA ALA A 285 -13.40 15.89 32.55
C ALA A 285 -12.85 15.94 33.99
N THR A 286 -13.51 15.24 34.90
CA THR A 286 -13.06 15.11 36.30
C THR A 286 -12.88 13.64 36.66
N PHE A 287 -12.07 13.38 37.69
CA PHE A 287 -11.83 12.04 38.22
C PHE A 287 -13.13 11.44 38.79
N ARG A 288 -13.38 10.17 38.49
CA ARG A 288 -14.64 9.47 38.84
C ARG A 288 -14.43 8.10 39.47
N GLY A 289 -13.19 7.72 39.69
CA GLY A 289 -12.80 6.44 40.29
C GLY A 289 -11.69 5.78 39.48
N TYR A 290 -11.43 4.52 39.81
CA TYR A 290 -10.41 3.72 39.15
C TYR A 290 -11.05 2.69 38.23
N VAL A 291 -10.26 2.19 37.27
CA VAL A 291 -10.71 1.24 36.26
C VAL A 291 -9.74 0.07 36.19
N CYS A 292 -10.30 -1.13 36.07
CA CYS A 292 -9.54 -2.35 35.83
C CYS A 292 -9.00 -2.40 34.39
N GLU A 293 -8.01 -3.27 34.15
CA GLU A 293 -7.52 -3.62 32.82
C GLU A 293 -8.62 -4.11 31.87
N CYS A 294 -9.73 -4.66 32.39
CA CYS A 294 -10.89 -5.07 31.60
C CYS A 294 -11.93 -3.97 31.35
N GLY A 295 -11.70 -2.74 31.83
CA GLY A 295 -12.60 -1.61 31.68
C GLY A 295 -13.72 -1.51 32.71
N LYS A 296 -13.81 -2.44 33.67
CA LYS A 296 -14.76 -2.31 34.79
C LYS A 296 -14.30 -1.26 35.79
N LYS A 297 -15.22 -0.38 36.19
CA LYS A 297 -15.02 0.55 37.30
C LYS A 297 -14.77 -0.25 38.59
N LEU A 298 -13.75 0.11 39.34
CA LEU A 298 -13.43 -0.47 40.63
C LEU A 298 -14.25 0.20 41.74
N ASP A 299 -14.57 -0.58 42.76
CA ASP A 299 -15.09 -0.07 44.02
C ASP A 299 -13.93 0.38 44.95
N GLU A 300 -14.26 0.67 46.21
CA GLU A 300 -13.28 1.12 47.21
C GLU A 300 -12.25 0.04 47.59
N SER A 301 -12.51 -1.24 47.28
CA SER A 301 -11.57 -2.33 47.54
C SER A 301 -10.47 -2.46 46.49
N TYR A 302 -10.58 -1.75 45.36
CA TYR A 302 -9.72 -1.90 44.18
C TYR A 302 -9.65 -3.32 43.60
N PHE A 303 -10.59 -4.20 44.00
CA PHE A 303 -10.72 -5.55 43.47
C PHE A 303 -11.65 -5.54 42.26
N CYS A 304 -11.24 -6.22 41.18
CA CYS A 304 -12.10 -6.44 40.03
C CYS A 304 -12.70 -7.83 40.07
N GLU A 305 -14.00 -7.94 40.35
CA GLU A 305 -14.71 -9.22 40.35
C GLU A 305 -14.68 -9.93 38.99
N ALA A 306 -14.70 -9.18 37.88
CA ALA A 306 -14.68 -9.75 36.54
C ALA A 306 -13.33 -10.40 36.19
N CYS A 307 -12.22 -9.88 36.73
CA CYS A 307 -10.89 -10.41 36.48
C CYS A 307 -10.31 -11.21 37.64
N GLN A 308 -10.97 -11.20 38.80
CA GLN A 308 -10.45 -11.75 40.06
C GLN A 308 -9.05 -11.22 40.39
N LYS A 309 -8.83 -9.89 40.20
CA LYS A 309 -7.54 -9.21 40.39
C LYS A 309 -7.66 -8.07 41.40
N ASP A 310 -6.71 -7.99 42.32
CA ASP A 310 -6.47 -6.83 43.17
C ASP A 310 -5.53 -5.84 42.45
N LEU A 311 -5.97 -4.58 42.32
CA LEU A 311 -5.24 -3.52 41.65
C LEU A 311 -4.70 -2.44 42.60
N THR A 312 -4.76 -2.67 43.92
CA THR A 312 -4.32 -1.70 44.94
C THR A 312 -2.93 -1.16 44.65
N GLN A 313 -1.95 -2.01 44.36
CA GLN A 313 -0.57 -1.58 44.08
C GLN A 313 -0.46 -0.72 42.82
N LYS A 314 -1.33 -0.89 41.82
CA LYS A 314 -1.32 -0.12 40.56
C LYS A 314 -2.03 1.24 40.69
N VAL A 315 -2.97 1.32 41.62
CA VAL A 315 -3.81 2.49 41.88
C VAL A 315 -3.15 3.44 42.88
N VAL A 316 -2.48 2.88 43.90
CA VAL A 316 -1.95 3.64 45.06
C VAL A 316 -0.48 4.05 44.87
N SER A 317 0.23 3.45 43.91
CA SER A 317 1.59 3.90 43.55
C SER A 317 1.54 5.23 42.79
N LYS A 318 1.58 6.33 43.55
CA LYS A 318 1.88 7.69 43.06
C LYS A 318 3.29 8.10 43.47
#